data_AF-A0A8J8JJZ4-F1
#
_entry.id   AF-A0A8J8JJZ4-F1
#
_cell.length_a   1.000
_cell.length_b   1.000
_cell.length_c   1.000
_cell.angle_alpha   90.00
_cell.angle_beta   90.00
_cell.angle_gamma   90.00
#
_symmetry.space_group_name_H-M   'P 1'
#
loop_
_entity.id
_entity.type
_entity.pdbx_description
1 polymer ?
#
loop_
_entity_poly.entity_id
_entity_poly.type
_entity_poly.pdbx_seq_one_letter_code
_entity_poly.pdbx_strand_id
1 'polypeptide(L)'
;MKRWTFVLPFIYFLFLFALAFMDFPRQINRQWMWIQIGGLIFMIVLGRYLDGSIPKGVLITIGAFTLLWLALAFLISIKKEYFILLGLIIELVVVILVERFLGKH
;
A
#
# COMPACT_ATOMS: atom_id res chain seq x y z
N MET A 1 -17.31 3.81 -16.07
CA MET A 1 -15.88 3.54 -15.86
C MET A 1 -15.73 2.88 -14.50
N LYS A 2 -15.23 1.65 -14.43
CA LYS A 2 -14.87 1.05 -13.14
C LYS A 2 -13.64 1.81 -12.63
N ARG A 3 -13.64 2.20 -11.35
CA ARG A 3 -12.62 3.05 -10.70
C ARG A 3 -11.90 2.28 -9.59
N TRP A 4 -11.65 0.99 -9.81
CA TRP A 4 -11.04 0.10 -8.83
C TRP A 4 -9.62 0.54 -8.46
N THR A 5 -8.93 1.22 -9.37
CA THR A 5 -7.63 1.87 -9.15
C THR A 5 -7.64 2.82 -7.95
N PHE A 6 -8.79 3.39 -7.60
CA PHE A 6 -8.94 4.32 -6.46
C PHE A 6 -9.64 3.67 -5.27
N VAL A 7 -10.63 2.83 -5.55
CA VAL A 7 -11.42 2.14 -4.50
C VAL A 7 -10.55 1.20 -3.68
N LEU A 8 -9.67 0.42 -4.31
CA LEU A 8 -8.84 -0.56 -3.59
C LEU A 8 -7.77 0.07 -2.68
N PRO A 9 -6.97 1.06 -3.13
CA PRO A 9 -6.04 1.76 -2.24
C PRO A 9 -6.74 2.46 -1.08
N PHE A 10 -7.93 3.02 -1.33
CA PHE A 10 -8.70 3.70 -0.29
C PHE A 10 -9.24 2.73 0.77
N ILE A 11 -9.79 1.58 0.34
CA ILE A 11 -10.23 0.53 1.27
C ILE A 11 -9.03 0.01 2.08
N TYR A 12 -7.88 -0.19 1.43
CA TYR A 12 -6.66 -0.63 2.09
C TYR A 12 -6.19 0.38 3.14
N PHE A 13 -6.19 1.66 2.82
CA PHE A 13 -5.88 2.74 3.76
C PHE A 13 -6.84 2.74 4.95
N LEU A 14 -8.16 2.64 4.73
CA LEU A 14 -9.14 2.58 5.82
C LEU A 14 -8.92 1.37 6.73
N PHE A 15 -8.57 0.21 6.16
CA PHE A 15 -8.25 -1.00 6.91
C PHE A 15 -6.99 -0.81 7.77
N LEU A 16 -5.92 -0.26 7.20
CA LEU A 16 -4.68 0.05 7.92
C LEU A 16 -4.89 1.10 9.01
N PHE A 17 -5.70 2.12 8.71
CA PHE A 17 -6.10 3.14 9.66
C PHE A 17 -6.84 2.51 10.84
N ALA A 18 -7.89 1.71 10.60
CA ALA A 18 -8.63 1.02 11.65
C ALA A 18 -7.71 0.12 12.51
N LEU A 19 -6.81 -0.64 11.87
CA LEU A 19 -5.82 -1.47 12.57
C LEU A 19 -4.86 -0.65 13.46
N ALA A 20 -4.52 0.58 13.08
CA ALA A 20 -3.67 1.45 13.90
C ALA A 20 -4.36 1.97 15.17
N PHE A 21 -5.70 2.00 15.20
CA PHE A 21 -6.51 2.46 16.34
C PHE A 21 -7.03 1.32 17.23
N MET A 22 -7.13 0.09 16.72
CA MET A 22 -7.24 -1.09 17.58
C MET A 22 -5.90 -1.24 18.33
N ASP A 23 -5.89 -1.80 19.55
CA ASP A 23 -4.70 -2.02 20.41
C ASP A 23 -3.67 -3.01 19.81
N PHE A 24 -3.47 -2.97 18.49
CA PHE A 24 -2.35 -3.56 17.80
C PHE A 24 -1.07 -3.00 18.40
N PRO A 25 -0.06 -3.84 18.69
CA PRO A 25 1.15 -3.41 19.36
C PRO A 25 1.76 -2.24 18.60
N ARG A 26 1.59 -1.03 19.17
CA ARG A 26 2.04 0.27 18.64
C ARG A 26 3.55 0.37 18.52
N GLN A 27 4.28 -0.71 18.71
CA GLN A 27 5.69 -0.82 18.40
C GLN A 27 5.87 -1.00 16.89
N ILE A 28 5.61 0.08 16.18
CA ILE A 28 5.98 0.38 14.79
C ILE A 28 7.30 -0.28 14.42
N ASN A 29 7.23 -1.50 13.88
CA ASN A 29 8.37 -2.07 13.19
C ASN A 29 8.48 -1.37 11.83
N ARG A 30 9.70 -1.14 11.36
CA ARG A 30 9.96 -0.79 9.95
C ARG A 30 9.17 -1.70 9.00
N GLN A 31 9.02 -2.98 9.35
CA GLN A 31 8.14 -3.93 8.68
C GLN A 31 6.75 -3.38 8.39
N TRP A 32 6.16 -2.63 9.32
CA TRP A 32 4.82 -2.11 9.16
C TRP A 32 4.72 -1.03 8.08
N MET A 33 5.71 -0.13 8.04
CA MET A 33 5.83 0.84 6.94
C MET A 33 6.07 0.15 5.59
N TRP A 34 6.83 -0.96 5.58
CA TRP A 34 7.09 -1.74 4.37
C TRP A 34 5.83 -2.49 3.89
N ILE A 35 5.00 -2.96 4.82
CA ILE A 35 3.69 -3.56 4.50
C ILE A 35 2.71 -2.49 3.98
N GLN A 36 2.70 -1.29 4.58
CA GLN A 36 1.88 -0.17 4.08
C GLN A 36 2.24 0.18 2.63
N ILE A 37 3.53 0.47 2.37
CA ILE A 37 3.99 0.86 1.03
C ILE A 37 3.78 -0.28 0.02
N GLY A 38 4.18 -1.51 0.37
CA GLY A 38 4.05 -2.66 -0.53
C GLY A 38 2.60 -3.00 -0.84
N GLY A 39 1.73 -2.96 0.17
CA GLY A 39 0.30 -3.20 -0.01
C GLY A 39 -0.39 -2.10 -0.81
N LEU A 40 -0.04 -0.83 -0.60
CA LEU A 40 -0.58 0.28 -1.37
C LEU A 40 -0.24 0.15 -2.87
N ILE A 41 1.03 -0.11 -3.19
CA ILE A 41 1.49 -0.32 -4.57
C ILE A 41 0.74 -1.50 -5.20
N PHE A 42 0.60 -2.60 -4.47
CA PHE A 42 -0.14 -3.78 -4.95
C PHE A 42 -1.61 -3.46 -5.21
N MET A 43 -2.28 -2.74 -4.31
CA MET A 43 -3.69 -2.38 -4.45
C MET A 43 -3.96 -1.42 -5.61
N ILE A 44 -3.05 -0.48 -5.89
CA ILE A 44 -3.11 0.39 -7.06
C ILE A 44 -3.03 -0.46 -8.33
N VAL A 45 -2.08 -1.39 -8.39
CA VAL A 45 -1.87 -2.26 -9.56
C VAL A 45 -3.03 -3.23 -9.75
N LEU A 46 -3.55 -3.81 -8.67
CA LEU A 46 -4.74 -4.64 -8.70
C LEU A 46 -5.96 -3.85 -9.21
N GLY A 47 -6.15 -2.63 -8.73
CA GLY A 47 -7.21 -1.75 -9.21
C GLY A 47 -7.05 -1.41 -10.69
N ARG A 48 -5.83 -1.11 -11.15
CA ARG A 48 -5.52 -0.89 -12.57
C ARG A 48 -5.81 -2.12 -13.43
N TYR A 49 -5.57 -3.32 -12.91
CA TYR A 49 -5.88 -4.57 -13.59
C TYR A 49 -7.41 -4.78 -13.69
N LEU A 50 -8.14 -4.56 -12.60
CA LEU A 50 -9.62 -4.66 -12.58
C LEU A 50 -10.29 -3.60 -13.46
N ASP A 51 -9.65 -2.45 -13.64
CA ASP A 51 -10.08 -1.41 -14.59
C ASP A 51 -9.68 -1.73 -16.04
N GLY A 52 -8.97 -2.84 -16.28
CA GLY A 52 -8.56 -3.30 -17.62
C GLY A 52 -7.38 -2.52 -18.21
N SER A 53 -6.72 -1.67 -17.41
CA SER A 53 -5.66 -0.76 -17.89
C SER A 53 -4.27 -1.38 -17.96
N ILE A 54 -4.07 -2.56 -17.36
CA ILE A 54 -2.79 -3.29 -17.39
C ILE A 54 -3.02 -4.79 -17.64
N PRO A 55 -2.11 -5.47 -18.33
CA PRO A 55 -2.22 -6.91 -18.58
C PRO A 55 -1.92 -7.74 -17.33
N LYS A 56 -2.46 -8.97 -17.28
CA LYS A 56 -2.29 -9.90 -16.16
C LYS A 56 -0.83 -10.17 -15.79
N GLY A 57 0.08 -10.15 -16.77
CA GLY A 57 1.52 -10.33 -16.54
C GLY A 57 2.10 -9.29 -15.59
N VAL A 58 1.71 -8.01 -15.75
CA VAL A 58 2.17 -6.91 -14.88
C VAL A 58 1.69 -7.09 -13.45
N LEU A 59 0.43 -7.53 -13.27
CA LEU A 59 -0.10 -7.86 -11.94
C LEU A 59 0.70 -8.98 -11.26
N ILE A 60 1.03 -10.05 -12.01
CA ILE A 60 1.78 -11.20 -11.48
C ILE A 60 3.19 -10.76 -11.08
N THR A 61 3.89 -10.02 -11.94
CA THR A 61 5.26 -9.55 -11.66
C THR A 61 5.29 -8.64 -10.44
N ILE A 62 4.36 -7.68 -10.34
CA ILE A 62 4.31 -6.77 -9.18
C ILE A 62 3.87 -7.52 -7.93
N GLY A 63 2.91 -8.44 -8.02
CA GLY A 63 2.53 -9.29 -6.89
C GLY A 63 3.69 -10.14 -6.35
N ALA A 64 4.44 -10.78 -7.25
CA ALA A 64 5.62 -11.55 -6.88
C ALA A 64 6.71 -10.67 -6.25
N PHE A 65 6.95 -9.48 -6.81
CA PHE A 65 7.87 -8.51 -6.24
C PHE A 65 7.43 -8.05 -4.84
N THR A 66 6.15 -7.73 -4.65
CA THR A 66 5.62 -7.31 -3.34
C THR A 66 5.73 -8.42 -2.30
N LEU A 67 5.51 -9.68 -2.67
CA LEU A 67 5.72 -10.82 -1.77
C LEU A 67 7.19 -10.98 -1.36
N LEU A 68 8.11 -10.85 -2.32
CA LEU A 68 9.54 -10.95 -2.09
C LEU A 68 10.05 -9.77 -1.22
N TRP A 69 9.53 -8.57 -1.48
CA TRP A 69 9.74 -7.36 -0.68
C TRP A 69 9.24 -7.50 0.76
N LEU A 70 8.05 -8.06 0.96
CA LEU A 70 7.49 -8.37 2.28
C LEU A 70 8.37 -9.39 3.03
N ALA A 71 8.76 -10.47 2.37
CA ALA A 71 9.64 -11.49 2.96
C ALA A 71 10.98 -10.89 3.43
N LEU A 72 11.59 -10.02 2.61
CA LEU A 72 12.81 -9.28 2.96
C LEU A 72 12.60 -8.36 4.17
N ALA A 73 11.45 -7.69 4.27
CA ALA A 73 11.15 -6.81 5.39
C ALA A 73 11.11 -7.58 6.74
N PHE A 74 10.68 -8.84 6.74
CA PHE A 74 10.69 -9.69 7.94
C PHE A 74 12.07 -10.23 8.31
N LEU A 75 12.94 -10.49 7.32
CA LEU A 75 14.28 -11.04 7.53
C LEU A 75 15.28 -10.03 8.11
N ILE A 76 15.11 -8.74 7.84
CA ILE A 76 16.11 -7.71 8.19
C ILE A 76 15.68 -6.94 9.45
N SER A 77 16.26 -7.26 10.60
CA SER A 77 16.05 -6.57 11.88
C SER A 77 16.83 -5.24 11.93
N ILE A 78 16.16 -4.10 11.75
CA ILE A 78 16.75 -2.75 11.89
C ILE A 78 15.98 -1.96 12.96
N LYS A 79 16.72 -1.38 13.92
CA LYS A 79 16.20 -0.73 15.15
C LYS A 79 15.31 0.50 14.87
N LYS A 80 14.29 0.69 15.73
CA LYS A 80 13.17 1.69 15.73
C LYS A 80 13.65 3.08 16.21
N GLU A 81 12.97 4.23 15.99
CA GLU A 81 11.57 4.64 16.32
C GLU A 81 11.10 5.84 15.43
N TYR A 82 9.79 6.18 15.46
CA TYR A 82 9.09 7.33 14.79
C TYR A 82 8.61 7.22 13.32
N PHE A 83 8.04 6.08 12.88
CA PHE A 83 7.66 5.92 11.45
C PHE A 83 6.16 5.71 11.11
N ILE A 84 5.22 5.45 12.03
CA ILE A 84 3.78 5.23 11.66
C ILE A 84 3.15 6.52 11.20
N LEU A 85 3.27 7.59 12.00
CA LEU A 85 2.61 8.84 11.65
C LEU A 85 3.14 9.35 10.31
N LEU A 86 4.45 9.25 10.11
CA LEU A 86 5.11 9.60 8.86
C LEU A 86 4.66 8.69 7.70
N GLY A 87 4.57 7.37 7.93
CA GLY A 87 4.10 6.40 6.96
C GLY A 87 2.66 6.64 6.52
N LEU A 88 1.74 6.89 7.46
CA LEU A 88 0.35 7.24 7.18
C LEU A 88 0.21 8.58 6.46
N ILE A 89 1.03 9.58 6.81
CA ILE A 89 1.06 10.87 6.10
C ILE A 89 1.54 10.67 4.66
N ILE A 90 2.61 9.90 4.45
CA ILE A 90 3.12 9.59 3.11
C ILE A 90 2.07 8.82 2.31
N GLU A 91 1.43 7.82 2.91
CA GLU A 91 0.38 7.02 2.28
C GLU A 91 -0.81 7.90 1.86
N LEU A 92 -1.26 8.81 2.74
CA LEU A 92 -2.30 9.78 2.43
C LEU A 92 -1.93 10.71 1.27
N VAL A 93 -0.70 11.24 1.26
CA VAL A 93 -0.19 12.09 0.17
C VAL A 93 -0.15 11.32 -1.15
N VAL A 94 0.30 10.07 -1.14
CA VAL A 94 0.33 9.23 -2.35
C VAL A 94 -1.08 8.96 -2.87
N VAL A 95 -2.03 8.62 -2.00
CA VAL A 95 -3.44 8.43 -2.39
C VAL A 95 -4.00 9.69 -3.04
N ILE A 96 -3.79 10.87 -2.45
CA ILE A 96 -4.26 12.16 -2.99
C ILE A 96 -3.58 12.48 -4.33
N LEU A 97 -2.27 12.24 -4.45
CA LEU A 97 -1.55 12.48 -5.71
C LEU A 97 -2.02 11.55 -6.82
N VAL A 98 -2.22 10.28 -6.52
CA VAL A 98 -2.79 9.30 -7.46
C VAL A 98 -4.18 9.73 -7.91
N GLU A 99 -5.05 10.15 -6.98
CA GLU A 99 -6.38 10.70 -7.30
C GLU A 99 -6.30 11.89 -8.25
N ARG A 100 -5.40 12.85 -7.95
CA ARG A 100 -5.31 14.11 -8.70
C ARG A 100 -4.66 13.96 -10.08
N PHE A 101 -3.71 13.04 -10.23
CA PHE A 101 -2.97 12.84 -11.49
C PHE A 101 -3.59 11.78 -12.40
N LEU A 102 -4.23 10.74 -11.87
CA LEU A 102 -4.81 9.66 -12.67
C LEU A 102 -6.34 9.75 -12.80
N GLY A 103 -7.02 10.56 -11.99
CA GLY A 103 -8.48 10.75 -12.05
C GLY A 103 -8.98 11.71 -13.15
N LYS A 104 -8.08 12.32 -13.93
CA LYS A 104 -8.40 13.31 -14.97
C LYS A 104 -8.57 12.74 -16.39
N HIS A 105 -8.58 11.42 -16.57
CA HIS A 105 -8.86 10.77 -17.86
C HIS A 105 -10.18 10.00 -17.85
#